data_AF-A0A7Y1SP54-F1
#
_entry.id   AF-A0A7Y1SP54-F1
#
_cell.length_a   1.000
_cell.length_b   1.000
_cell.length_c   1.000
_cell.angle_alpha   90.00
_cell.angle_beta   90.00
_cell.angle_gamma   90.00
#
_symmetry.space_group_name_H-M   'P 1'
#
loop_
_entity.id
_entity.type
_entity.pdbx_description
1 polymer ?
#
loop_
_entity_poly.entity_id
_entity_poly.type
_entity_poly.pdbx_seq_one_letter_code
_entity_poly.pdbx_strand_id
1 'polypeptide(L)'
;MIDASIAADLVNRAESLGIAILGMDGFLVDDDSDAVYPSLARLSDYSRTIESDRDQFVRRTCADARATLQEWSTPPVAGYHMQGEARGRHMLAIVLDD
;
A
#
# COMPACT_ATOMS: atom_id res chain seq x y z
N MET A 1 -2.20 -10.95 -5.75
CA MET A 1 -1.96 -9.59 -6.26
C MET A 1 -3.29 -8.86 -6.25
N ILE A 2 -3.36 -7.72 -5.56
CA ILE A 2 -4.61 -7.00 -5.35
C ILE A 2 -4.56 -5.76 -6.25
N ASP A 3 -5.57 -5.59 -7.10
CA ASP A 3 -5.74 -4.37 -7.90
C ASP A 3 -5.90 -3.16 -6.97
N ALA A 4 -5.45 -1.97 -7.40
CA ALA A 4 -5.54 -0.75 -6.60
C ALA A 4 -6.98 -0.42 -6.14
N SER A 5 -7.98 -0.79 -6.95
CA SER A 5 -9.40 -0.64 -6.58
C SER A 5 -9.79 -1.54 -5.39
N ILE A 6 -9.31 -2.78 -5.36
CA ILE A 6 -9.57 -3.72 -4.27
C ILE A 6 -8.77 -3.30 -3.01
N ALA A 7 -7.58 -2.74 -3.18
CA ALA A 7 -6.80 -2.21 -2.06
C ALA A 7 -7.54 -1.05 -1.36
N ALA A 8 -8.21 -0.17 -2.10
CA ALA A 8 -9.03 0.89 -1.52
C ALA A 8 -10.21 0.35 -0.68
N ASP A 9 -10.88 -0.68 -1.16
CA ASP A 9 -11.96 -1.35 -0.42
C ASP A 9 -11.45 -2.01 0.87
N LEU A 10 -10.26 -2.59 0.83
CA LEU A 10 -9.61 -3.16 2.02
C LEU A 10 -9.29 -2.09 3.06
N VAL A 11 -8.79 -0.92 2.66
CA VAL A 11 -8.52 0.18 3.59
C VAL A 11 -9.82 0.69 4.23
N ASN A 12 -10.87 0.85 3.44
CA ASN A 12 -12.18 1.27 3.96
C ASN A 12 -12.76 0.25 4.94
N ARG A 13 -12.60 -1.04 4.63
CA ARG A 13 -13.07 -2.12 5.49
C ARG A 13 -12.25 -2.22 6.78
N ALA A 14 -10.93 -2.08 6.72
CA ALA A 14 -10.06 -2.06 7.88
C ALA A 14 -10.46 -0.93 8.86
N GLU A 15 -10.67 0.29 8.37
CA GLU A 15 -11.13 1.39 9.22
C GLU A 15 -12.50 1.10 9.86
N SER A 16 -13.45 0.57 9.08
CA SER A 16 -14.79 0.22 9.60
C SER A 16 -14.77 -0.87 10.67
N LEU A 17 -13.74 -1.71 10.67
CA LEU A 17 -13.54 -2.81 11.61
C LEU A 17 -12.62 -2.43 12.78
N GLY A 18 -12.09 -1.21 12.82
CA GLY A 18 -11.16 -0.79 13.88
C GLY A 18 -9.77 -1.43 13.75
N ILE A 19 -9.39 -1.82 12.53
CA ILE A 19 -8.12 -2.48 12.22
C ILE A 19 -7.13 -1.46 11.65
N ALA A 20 -5.94 -1.38 12.25
CA ALA A 20 -4.89 -0.49 11.78
C ALA A 20 -4.11 -1.10 10.62
N ILE A 21 -3.62 -0.24 9.72
CA ILE A 21 -2.73 -0.65 8.63
C ILE A 21 -1.30 -0.34 9.05
N LEU A 22 -0.51 -1.38 9.31
CA LEU A 22 0.87 -1.21 9.78
C LEU A 22 1.87 -1.06 8.66
N GLY A 23 1.50 -1.40 7.43
CA GLY A 23 2.41 -1.36 6.30
C GLY A 23 1.68 -1.72 5.02
N MET A 24 2.14 -1.12 3.93
CA MET A 24 1.77 -1.56 2.60
C MET A 24 3.06 -1.69 1.79
N ASP A 25 3.14 -2.72 0.95
CA ASP A 25 4.26 -2.87 0.03
C ASP A 25 3.78 -2.69 -1.40
N GLY A 26 4.55 -1.88 -2.12
CA GLY A 26 4.33 -1.59 -3.52
C GLY A 26 5.20 -2.45 -4.42
N PHE A 27 4.60 -3.03 -5.46
CA PHE A 27 5.28 -3.83 -6.47
C PHE A 27 5.00 -3.29 -7.86
N LEU A 28 5.97 -3.44 -8.74
CA LEU A 28 5.82 -3.24 -10.18
C LEU A 28 5.71 -4.59 -10.86
N VAL A 29 4.93 -4.66 -11.93
CA VAL A 29 4.80 -5.86 -12.75
C VAL A 29 5.38 -5.57 -14.12
N ASP A 30 6.14 -6.52 -14.66
CA ASP A 30 6.50 -6.54 -16.07
C ASP A 30 5.39 -7.25 -16.84
N ASP A 31 4.60 -6.46 -17.55
CA ASP A 31 3.46 -6.94 -18.35
C ASP A 31 3.91 -7.90 -19.47
N ASP A 32 5.18 -7.86 -19.87
CA ASP A 32 5.75 -8.69 -20.94
C ASP A 32 6.29 -10.04 -20.40
N SER A 33 6.53 -10.18 -19.08
CA SER A 33 7.16 -11.38 -18.48
C SER A 33 6.48 -11.94 -17.22
N ASP A 34 5.36 -11.36 -16.78
CA ASP A 34 4.69 -11.64 -15.51
C ASP A 34 5.60 -11.49 -14.27
N ALA A 35 6.80 -10.92 -14.43
CA ALA A 35 7.74 -10.75 -13.34
C ALA A 35 7.28 -9.63 -12.40
N VAL A 36 7.46 -9.84 -11.09
CA VAL A 36 7.07 -8.88 -10.05
C VAL A 36 8.32 -8.34 -9.36
N TYR A 37 8.46 -7.03 -9.33
CA TYR A 37 9.61 -6.32 -8.76
C TYR A 37 9.17 -5.42 -7.60
N PRO A 38 9.94 -5.31 -6.52
CA PRO A 38 9.66 -4.31 -5.51
C PRO A 38 9.79 -2.90 -6.10
N SER A 39 8.86 -2.01 -5.73
CA SER A 39 8.91 -0.60 -6.11
C SER A 39 9.90 0.17 -5.22
N LEU A 40 10.55 1.20 -5.78
CA LEU A 40 11.33 2.14 -4.95
C LEU A 40 10.43 3.05 -4.10
N ALA A 41 9.15 3.19 -4.47
CA ALA A 41 8.16 3.85 -3.64
C ALA A 41 7.73 2.90 -2.52
N ARG A 42 8.37 3.03 -1.34
CA ARG A 42 7.91 2.38 -0.11
C ARG A 42 6.69 3.11 0.43
N LEU A 43 5.70 2.35 0.85
CA LEU A 43 4.51 2.87 1.52
C LEU A 43 4.77 2.85 3.03
N SER A 44 4.04 3.66 3.77
CA SER A 44 4.32 3.93 5.18
C SER A 44 4.37 2.67 6.04
N ASP A 45 5.48 2.48 6.75
CA ASP A 45 5.67 1.40 7.74
C ASP A 45 5.46 1.96 9.15
N TYR A 46 4.39 1.51 9.80
CA TYR A 46 3.99 1.81 11.17
C TYR A 46 4.17 0.60 12.09
N SER A 47 4.82 -0.48 11.66
CA SER A 47 4.95 -1.72 12.45
C SER A 47 5.71 -1.52 13.78
N ARG A 48 6.40 -0.38 13.91
CA ARG A 48 7.16 0.02 15.11
C ARG A 48 6.56 1.22 15.83
N THR A 49 5.43 1.74 15.36
CA THR A 49 4.76 2.88 15.97
C THR A 49 3.93 2.40 17.16
N ILE A 50 4.19 2.98 18.33
CA ILE A 50 3.41 2.73 19.55
C ILE A 50 2.59 3.99 19.81
N GLU A 51 1.26 3.82 19.83
CA GLU A 51 0.30 4.90 20.11
C GLU A 51 -0.57 4.54 21.30
N SER A 52 -0.88 5.55 22.11
CA SER A 52 -1.72 5.39 23.31
C SER A 52 -3.22 5.39 23.01
N ASP A 53 -3.64 5.91 21.85
CA ASP A 53 -5.04 5.95 21.41
C ASP A 53 -5.21 5.08 20.14
N ARG A 54 -5.81 3.89 20.31
CA ARG A 54 -6.02 2.92 19.23
C ARG A 54 -6.89 3.49 18.12
N ASP A 55 -7.95 4.21 18.44
CA ASP A 55 -8.90 4.71 17.45
C ASP A 55 -8.29 5.84 16.61
N GLN A 56 -7.52 6.71 17.26
CA GLN A 56 -6.74 7.73 16.55
C GLN A 56 -5.70 7.08 15.63
N PHE A 57 -5.01 6.04 16.11
CA PHE A 57 -4.02 5.31 15.33
C PHE A 57 -4.63 4.61 14.11
N VAL A 58 -5.77 3.94 14.27
CA VAL A 58 -6.51 3.32 13.16
C VAL A 58 -6.90 4.36 12.12
N ARG A 59 -7.53 5.47 12.54
CA ARG A 59 -7.93 6.54 11.62
C ARG A 59 -6.75 7.13 10.85
N ARG A 60 -5.63 7.41 11.54
CA ARG A 60 -4.44 7.97 10.89
C ARG A 60 -3.82 6.98 9.90
N THR A 61 -3.57 5.74 10.33
CA THR A 61 -2.94 4.74 9.45
C THR A 61 -3.79 4.45 8.21
N CYS A 62 -5.12 4.39 8.36
CA CYS A 62 -6.04 4.26 7.23
C CYS A 62 -6.06 5.50 6.33
N ALA A 63 -6.01 6.72 6.90
CA ALA A 63 -5.94 7.95 6.12
C ALA A 63 -4.63 8.05 5.30
N ASP A 64 -3.50 7.72 5.92
CA ASP A 64 -2.20 7.71 5.26
C ASP A 64 -2.17 6.66 4.15
N ALA A 65 -2.70 5.45 4.41
CA ALA A 65 -2.83 4.41 3.40
C ALA A 65 -3.65 4.86 2.17
N ARG A 66 -4.76 5.59 2.37
CA ARG A 66 -5.54 6.18 1.27
C ARG A 66 -4.75 7.22 0.49
N ALA A 67 -4.03 8.10 1.18
CA ALA A 67 -3.21 9.12 0.52
C ALA A 67 -2.16 8.45 -0.38
N THR A 68 -1.52 7.37 0.11
CA THR A 68 -0.54 6.64 -0.70
C THR A 68 -1.18 5.89 -1.87
N LEU A 69 -2.38 5.31 -1.70
CA LEU A 69 -3.15 4.72 -2.80
C LEU A 69 -3.46 5.76 -3.89
N GLN A 70 -3.74 7.00 -3.50
CA GLN A 70 -4.07 8.07 -4.44
C GLN A 70 -2.86 8.47 -5.29
N GLU A 71 -1.66 8.53 -4.72
CA GLU A 71 -0.41 8.73 -5.49
C GLU A 71 -0.19 7.62 -6.52
N TRP A 72 -0.64 6.41 -6.20
CA TRP A 72 -0.47 5.24 -7.04
C TRP A 72 -1.44 5.17 -8.23
N SER A 73 -2.51 5.95 -8.20
CA SER A 73 -3.48 6.07 -9.30
C SER A 73 -2.92 6.74 -10.57
N THR A 74 -1.72 7.33 -10.51
CA THR A 74 -1.02 7.92 -11.66
C THR A 74 0.12 7.02 -12.15
N PRO A 75 0.59 7.11 -13.41
CA PRO A 75 1.73 6.30 -13.86
C PRO A 75 3.04 6.62 -13.10
N PRO A 76 3.92 5.64 -12.85
CA PRO A 76 5.23 5.90 -12.27
C PRO A 76 6.11 6.74 -13.19
N VAL A 77 6.82 7.70 -12.59
CA VAL A 77 8.02 8.25 -13.22
C VAL A 77 9.15 7.21 -13.14
N ALA A 78 10.00 7.18 -14.17
CA ALA A 78 11.06 6.18 -14.34
C ALA A 78 11.98 5.99 -13.11
N GLY A 79 12.09 7.00 -12.24
CA GLY A 79 12.87 6.92 -11.00
C GLY A 79 12.30 6.00 -9.91
N TYR A 80 11.08 5.47 -10.08
CA TYR A 80 10.48 4.53 -9.13
C TYR A 80 10.72 3.05 -9.46
N HIS A 81 11.41 2.78 -10.57
CA HIS A 81 11.66 1.44 -11.05
C HIS A 81 13.00 0.91 -10.52
N MET A 82 12.99 -0.19 -9.76
CA MET A 82 14.24 -0.93 -9.51
C MET A 82 14.77 -1.62 -10.78
N GLN A 83 13.88 -1.89 -11.74
CA GLN A 83 14.15 -2.50 -13.03
C GLN A 83 13.46 -1.70 -14.13
N GLY A 84 14.22 -1.20 -15.11
CA GLY A 84 13.71 -0.25 -16.12
C GLY A 84 12.60 -0.80 -17.02
N GLU A 85 12.44 -2.13 -17.08
CA GLU A 85 11.44 -2.83 -17.90
C GLU A 85 10.09 -3.03 -17.20
N ALA A 86 10.00 -2.87 -15.87
CA ALA A 86 8.75 -3.02 -15.13
C ALA A 86 7.80 -1.82 -15.35
N ARG A 87 6.50 -2.08 -15.58
CA ARG A 87 5.52 -1.06 -16.05
C ARG A 87 4.21 -1.01 -15.23
N GLY A 88 3.75 -2.12 -14.67
CA GLY A 88 2.53 -2.21 -13.85
C GLY A 88 2.74 -1.75 -12.40
N ARG A 89 1.66 -1.56 -11.63
CA ARG A 89 1.67 -1.18 -10.20
C ARG A 89 0.66 -2.00 -9.42
N HIS A 90 1.12 -2.69 -8.38
CA HIS A 90 0.27 -3.51 -7.52
C HIS A 90 0.66 -3.37 -6.06
N MET A 91 -0.32 -3.57 -5.17
CA MET A 91 -0.14 -3.43 -3.74
C MET A 91 -0.38 -4.75 -3.02
N LEU A 92 0.44 -5.02 -2.01
CA LEU A 92 0.13 -5.99 -0.97
C LEU A 92 -0.04 -5.21 0.34
N ALA A 93 -1.25 -5.27 0.91
CA ALA A 93 -1.53 -4.70 2.22
C ALA A 93 -1.45 -5.82 3.27
N ILE A 94 -0.69 -5.58 4.34
CA ILE A 94 -0.66 -6.49 5.49
C ILE A 94 -1.64 -5.94 6.52
N VAL A 95 -2.73 -6.66 6.72
CA VAL A 95 -3.76 -6.36 7.71
C VAL A 95 -3.59 -7.35 8.85
N LEU A 96 -3.35 -6.86 10.06
CA LEU A 96 -3.32 -7.69 11.26
C LEU A 96 -4.66 -7.52 11.98
N ASP A 97 -5.40 -8.62 12.08
CA ASP A 97 -6.56 -8.72 12.97
C ASP A 97 -6.09 -9.37 14.28
N ASP A 98 -6.76 -9.04 15.40
CA ASP A 98 -6.48 -9.63 16.72
C ASP A 98 -6.85 -11.13 16.75
#